data_AF-A0A357JBY5-F1
#
_entry.id   AF-A0A357JBY5-F1
#
_cell.length_a   1.000
_cell.length_b   1.000
_cell.length_c   1.000
_cell.angle_alpha   90.00
_cell.angle_beta   90.00
_cell.angle_gamma   90.00
#
_symmetry.space_group_name_H-M   'P 1'
#
loop_
_entity.id
_entity.type
_entity.pdbx_description
1 polymer ?
#
loop_
_entity_poly.entity_id
_entity_poly.type
_entity_poly.pdbx_seq_one_letter_code
_entity_poly.pdbx_strand_id
1 'polypeptide(L)'
;MTNEFKAKVINEYFEGKGGRRALAKKYGLIPSTIKYWLDTRGKDGKLIEYRRKTHSGRLKKEPTIDDYKERYEILKKYQAFLEARHKKK
;
A
#
# COMPACT_ATOMS: atom_id res chain seq x y z
N MET A 1 17.75 10.27 9.31
CA MET A 1 18.59 9.64 8.26
C MET A 1 18.08 10.11 6.91
N THR A 2 18.85 10.96 6.21
CA THR A 2 18.42 11.63 4.97
C THR A 2 18.43 10.67 3.77
N ASN A 3 17.57 10.91 2.77
CA ASN A 3 17.50 10.07 1.57
C ASN A 3 18.80 10.12 0.74
N GLU A 4 19.49 11.25 0.75
CA GLU A 4 20.79 11.43 0.09
C GLU A 4 21.85 10.48 0.63
N PHE A 5 21.90 10.31 1.96
CA PHE A 5 22.82 9.39 2.59
C PHE A 5 22.56 7.94 2.18
N LYS A 6 21.28 7.53 2.16
CA LYS A 6 20.91 6.18 1.73
C LYS A 6 21.27 5.94 0.26
N ALA A 7 21.03 6.93 -0.61
CA ALA A 7 21.40 6.87 -2.03
C ALA A 7 22.92 6.73 -2.21
N LYS A 8 23.72 7.48 -1.43
CA LYS A 8 25.18 7.34 -1.43
C LYS A 8 25.64 5.92 -1.09
N VAL A 9 25.09 5.32 -0.02
CA VAL A 9 25.46 3.95 0.40
C VAL A 9 25.09 2.92 -0.67
N ILE A 10 23.94 3.08 -1.31
CA ILE A 10 23.50 2.19 -2.40
C ILE A 10 24.38 2.34 -3.63
N ASN A 11 24.76 3.55 -4.01
CA ASN A 11 25.66 3.79 -5.14
C ASN A 11 27.03 3.16 -4.89
N GLU A 12 27.60 3.31 -3.69
CA GLU A 12 28.87 2.63 -3.34
C GLU A 12 28.78 1.10 -3.42
N TYR A 13 27.60 0.53 -3.12
CA TYR A 13 27.36 -0.91 -3.29
C TYR A 13 27.38 -1.32 -4.76
N PHE A 14 26.76 -0.53 -5.65
CA PHE A 14 26.74 -0.81 -7.09
C PHE A 14 28.09 -0.55 -7.77
N GLU A 15 28.86 0.43 -7.29
CA GLU A 15 30.23 0.69 -7.73
C GLU A 15 31.23 -0.39 -7.29
N GLY A 16 30.79 -1.40 -6.52
CA GLY A 16 31.64 -2.48 -6.05
C GLY A 16 32.63 -2.08 -4.95
N LYS A 17 32.47 -0.89 -4.34
CA LYS A 17 33.35 -0.39 -3.26
C LYS A 17 33.23 -1.17 -1.96
N GLY A 18 32.32 -2.14 -1.89
CA GLY A 18 32.22 -3.10 -0.81
C GLY A 18 30.87 -3.81 -0.77
N GLY A 19 30.85 -5.02 -0.24
CA GLY A 19 29.61 -5.74 0.03
C GLY A 19 28.81 -5.11 1.17
N ARG A 20 27.55 -5.55 1.33
CA ARG A 20 26.63 -5.06 2.39
C ARG A 20 27.27 -5.04 3.79
N ARG A 21 28.03 -6.07 4.16
CA ARG A 21 28.70 -6.15 5.47
C ARG A 21 29.84 -5.15 5.64
N ALA A 22 30.60 -4.90 4.58
CA ALA A 22 31.71 -3.95 4.59
C ALA A 22 31.19 -2.51 4.69
N LEU A 23 30.18 -2.16 3.88
CA LEU A 23 29.53 -0.86 3.93
C LEU A 23 28.81 -0.63 5.27
N ALA A 24 28.17 -1.66 5.82
CA ALA A 24 27.56 -1.61 7.14
C ALA A 24 28.59 -1.27 8.23
N LYS A 25 29.74 -1.95 8.24
CA LYS A 25 30.83 -1.66 9.18
C LYS A 25 31.39 -0.24 9.00
N LYS A 26 31.59 0.20 7.75
CA LYS A 26 32.10 1.54 7.39
C LYS A 26 31.18 2.66 7.90
N TYR A 27 29.87 2.46 7.82
CA TYR A 27 28.88 3.47 8.16
C TYR A 27 28.20 3.27 9.53
N GLY A 28 28.65 2.29 10.33
CA GLY A 28 28.03 1.97 11.63
C GLY A 28 26.59 1.48 11.51
N LEU A 29 26.23 0.85 10.39
CA LEU A 29 24.89 0.35 10.10
C LEU A 29 24.79 -1.15 10.32
N ILE A 30 23.56 -1.64 10.41
CA ILE A 30 23.28 -3.07 10.37
C ILE A 30 23.23 -3.51 8.90
N PRO A 31 23.85 -4.64 8.50
CA PRO A 31 23.80 -5.14 7.12
C PRO A 31 22.37 -5.35 6.59
N SER A 32 21.42 -5.67 7.48
CA SER A 32 20.00 -5.81 7.15
C SER A 32 19.37 -4.49 6.68
N THR A 33 19.80 -3.35 7.24
CA THR A 33 19.35 -2.02 6.82
C THR A 33 19.74 -1.73 5.36
N ILE A 34 20.96 -2.09 4.97
CA ILE A 34 21.42 -1.93 3.58
C ILE A 34 20.69 -2.89 2.65
N LYS A 35 20.47 -4.15 3.07
CA LYS A 35 19.64 -5.10 2.32
C LYS A 35 18.24 -4.55 2.08
N TYR A 36 17.62 -3.99 3.12
CA TYR A 36 16.29 -3.41 3.03
C TYR A 36 16.23 -2.24 2.04
N TRP A 37 17.20 -1.33 2.06
CA TRP A 37 17.27 -0.24 1.07
C TRP A 37 17.46 -0.73 -0.36
N LEU A 38 18.24 -1.81 -0.54
CA LEU A 38 18.35 -2.46 -1.84
C LEU A 38 17.00 -3.08 -2.24
N ASP A 39 16.32 -3.80 -1.36
CA ASP A 39 15.07 -4.50 -1.68
C ASP A 39 13.89 -3.52 -1.90
N THR A 40 13.94 -2.33 -1.31
CA THR A 40 12.86 -1.30 -1.35
C THR A 40 13.04 -0.26 -2.45
N ARG A 41 14.06 -0.39 -3.30
CA ARG A 41 14.31 0.51 -4.43
C ARG A 41 13.30 0.28 -5.57
N GLY A 42 12.90 1.36 -6.24
CA GLY A 42 12.11 1.31 -7.46
C GLY A 42 12.93 0.83 -8.66
N LYS A 43 12.25 0.56 -9.78
CA LYS A 43 12.90 0.16 -11.06
C LYS A 43 13.88 1.22 -11.58
N ASP A 44 13.69 2.46 -11.17
CA ASP A 44 14.50 3.65 -11.42
C ASP A 44 15.71 3.78 -10.46
N GLY A 45 15.92 2.82 -9.56
CA GLY A 45 17.05 2.81 -8.60
C GLY A 45 16.88 3.78 -7.43
N LYS A 46 15.80 4.57 -7.40
CA LYS A 46 15.48 5.46 -6.28
C LYS A 46 14.83 4.70 -5.15
N LEU A 47 15.10 5.11 -3.92
CA LEU A 47 14.42 4.56 -2.76
C LEU A 47 12.95 4.97 -2.79
N ILE A 48 12.06 3.98 -2.78
CA ILE A 48 10.64 4.24 -2.62
C ILE A 48 10.47 4.68 -1.17
N GLU A 49 10.17 5.96 -0.96
CA GLU A 49 9.70 6.39 0.34
C GLU A 49 8.46 5.58 0.68
N TYR A 50 8.48 4.97 1.86
CA TYR A 50 7.30 4.34 2.42
C TYR A 50 6.20 5.40 2.53
N ARG A 51 5.33 5.49 1.52
CA ARG A 51 3.91 5.61 1.85
C ARG A 51 3.65 4.36 2.68
N ARG A 52 3.56 4.53 4.00
CA ARG A 52 2.92 3.53 4.85
C ARG A 52 1.69 3.09 4.06
N LYS A 53 1.64 1.84 3.62
CA LYS A 53 0.36 1.22 3.28
C LYS A 53 -0.38 1.10 4.62
N THR A 54 -0.84 2.23 5.15
CA THR A 54 -1.99 2.23 6.03
C THR A 54 -3.07 1.51 5.23
N HIS A 55 -3.59 0.44 5.82
CA HIS A 55 -4.55 -0.50 5.24
C HIS A 55 -3.92 -1.63 4.41
N SER A 56 -3.29 -2.58 5.10
CA SER A 56 -3.53 -4.01 4.81
C SER A 56 -5.03 -4.27 5.01
N GLY A 57 -5.83 -3.88 4.03
CA GLY A 57 -7.26 -4.07 3.99
C GLY A 57 -7.69 -4.20 2.54
N ARG A 58 -8.78 -4.95 2.32
CA ARG A 58 -9.48 -5.04 1.03
C ARG A 58 -9.71 -3.62 0.52
N LEU A 59 -9.28 -3.33 -0.71
CA LEU A 59 -9.62 -2.06 -1.38
C LEU A 59 -11.14 -1.87 -1.25
N LYS A 60 -11.58 -0.76 -0.63
CA LYS A 60 -13.00 -0.40 -0.64
C LYS A 60 -13.36 -0.24 -2.12
N LYS A 61 -14.23 -1.09 -2.65
CA LYS A 61 -14.89 -0.79 -3.93
C LYS A 61 -15.68 0.49 -3.67
N GLU A 62 -15.37 1.56 -4.37
CA GLU A 62 -16.24 2.73 -4.38
C GLU A 62 -17.56 2.25 -5.01
N PRO A 63 -18.69 2.31 -4.28
CA PRO A 63 -19.97 1.98 -4.87
C PRO A 63 -20.24 2.97 -6.00
N THR A 64 -20.37 2.47 -7.23
CA THR A 64 -20.78 3.28 -8.38
C THR A 64 -22.18 3.83 -8.11
N ILE A 65 -22.48 5.05 -8.57
CA ILE A 65 -23.78 5.73 -8.37
C ILE A 65 -24.98 4.82 -8.76
N ASP A 66 -24.79 3.96 -9.76
CA ASP A 66 -25.79 3.02 -10.25
C ASP A 66 -26.23 1.97 -9.20
N ASP A 67 -25.32 1.56 -8.30
CA ASP A 67 -25.58 0.57 -7.24
C ASP A 67 -26.60 1.09 -6.21
N TYR A 68 -26.64 2.41 -6.00
CA TYR A 68 -27.56 3.03 -5.04
C TYR A 68 -29.00 3.09 -5.56
N LYS A 69 -29.18 3.34 -6.86
CA LYS A 69 -30.52 3.38 -7.50
C LYS A 69 -31.15 2.00 -7.53
N GLU A 70 -30.40 0.98 -7.94
CA GLU A 70 -30.90 -0.41 -7.97
C GLU A 70 -31.31 -0.89 -6.57
N ARG A 71 -30.47 -0.60 -5.56
CA ARG A 71 -30.78 -0.91 -4.16
C ARG A 71 -32.06 -0.22 -3.68
N TYR A 72 -32.29 1.04 -4.07
CA TYR A 72 -33.48 1.79 -3.70
C TYR A 72 -34.75 1.19 -4.32
N GLU A 73 -34.71 0.81 -5.61
CA GLU A 73 -35.86 0.20 -6.29
C GLU A 73 -36.23 -1.17 -5.69
N ILE A 74 -35.24 -1.97 -5.29
CA ILE A 74 -35.46 -3.24 -4.59
C ILE A 74 -36.12 -3.01 -3.23
N LEU A 75 -35.60 -2.06 -2.44
CA LEU A 75 -36.15 -1.71 -1.13
C LEU A 75 -37.59 -1.22 -1.24
N LYS A 76 -37.88 -0.37 -2.23
CA LYS A 76 -39.21 0.16 -2.48
C LYS A 76 -40.22 -0.94 -2.82
N LYS A 77 -39.83 -1.89 -3.69
CA LYS A 77 -40.68 -3.05 -4.04
C LYS A 77 -40.92 -3.96 -2.83
N TYR A 78 -39.90 -4.17 -2.00
CA TYR A 78 -40.02 -5.00 -0.80
C TYR A 78 -40.95 -4.37 0.26
N GLN A 79 -40.85 -3.06 0.47
CA GLN A 79 -41.74 -2.33 1.39
C GLN A 79 -43.21 -2.46 0.95
N ALA A 80 -43.50 -2.25 -0.34
CA ALA A 80 -44.84 -2.41 -0.89
C ALA A 80 -45.38 -3.85 -0.73
N PHE A 81 -44.52 -4.85 -0.88
CA PHE A 81 -44.87 -6.25 -0.65
C PHE A 81 -45.24 -6.53 0.82
N LEU A 82 -44.45 -6.00 1.77
CA LEU A 82 -44.74 -6.13 3.21
C LEU A 82 -46.08 -5.47 3.57
N GLU A 83 -46.34 -4.26 3.08
CA GLU A 83 -47.60 -3.55 3.32
C GLU A 83 -48.81 -4.30 2.75
N ALA A 84 -48.68 -4.87 1.55
CA ALA A 84 -49.72 -5.70 0.96
C ALA A 84 -49.97 -7.00 1.76
N ARG A 85 -48.93 -7.56 2.39
CA ARG A 85 -49.07 -8.70 3.32
C ARG A 85 -49.75 -8.29 4.62
N HIS A 86 -49.41 -7.13 5.18
CA HIS A 86 -50.00 -6.63 6.42
C HIS A 86 -51.49 -6.27 6.28
N LYS A 87 -51.94 -5.79 5.11
CA LYS A 87 -53.34 -5.46 4.83
C LYS A 87 -54.27 -6.66 4.62
N LYS A 88 -53.72 -7.87 4.47
CA LYS A 88 -54.49 -9.12 4.30
C LYS A 88 -54.78 -9.85 5.61
N LYS A 89 -54.34 -9.30 6.75
CA LYS A 89 -54.55 -9.83 8.09
C LYS A 89 -55.57 -8.95 8.81
#